data_AF-A0A445L6E0-F1
#
_entry.id   AF-A0A445L6E0-F1
#
_cell.length_a   1.000
_cell.length_b   1.000
_cell.length_c   1.000
_cell.angle_alpha   90.00
_cell.angle_beta   90.00
_cell.angle_gamma   90.00
#
_symmetry.space_group_name_H-M   'P 1'
#
loop_
_entity.id
_entity.type
_entity.pdbx_description
1 polymer ?
#
loop_
_entity_poly.entity_id
_entity_poly.type
_entity_poly.pdbx_seq_one_letter_code
_entity_poly.pdbx_strand_id
1 'polypeptide(L)'
;MEELYGNIENTRRFNTCLNNMAIRIATVFASLKELPCVWYRAAKDSDESTATAVRELVPTKLANAVWDMVSKYKSTIPGFPQNETCDMLIVDRSVDQIAPVIHEWTYDAMCHDLLTMDGDKYMHEVPSKVGGQPEIKEVILQDHDSVWLELRHTHIADASERLHEKFTNFVSKNKAAQIQQSGRDGSELSTRDLQKMVQALPQYTEQVEKISLHVEVIYSI
;
A
#
# COMPACT_ATOMS: atom_id res chain seq x y z
N MET A 1 18.11 5.37 7.89
CA MET A 1 19.09 4.32 7.54
C MET A 1 20.53 4.71 7.86
N GLU A 2 20.94 5.95 7.63
CA GLU A 2 22.29 6.44 8.02
C GLU A 2 22.58 6.29 9.53
N GLU A 3 21.58 6.36 10.40
CA GLU A 3 21.79 6.19 11.85
C GLU A 3 22.18 4.77 12.28
N LEU A 4 21.83 3.75 11.47
CA LEU A 4 22.09 2.34 11.76
C LEU A 4 23.28 1.79 10.96
N TYR A 5 23.43 2.25 9.71
CA TYR A 5 24.43 1.75 8.77
C TYR A 5 25.41 2.83 8.29
N GLY A 6 25.31 4.08 8.77
CA GLY A 6 26.25 5.16 8.49
C GLY A 6 27.49 5.12 9.38
N ASN A 7 28.05 6.29 9.74
CA ASN A 7 29.27 6.35 10.54
C ASN A 7 29.00 5.89 12.00
N ILE A 8 29.64 4.78 12.40
CA ILE A 8 29.36 4.00 13.62
C ILE A 8 29.89 4.70 14.89
N GLU A 9 30.65 5.79 14.75
CA GLU A 9 31.26 6.53 15.87
C GLU A 9 30.23 7.11 16.86
N ASN A 10 28.95 7.20 16.49
CA ASN A 10 27.89 7.69 17.37
C ASN A 10 27.00 6.57 17.94
N THR A 11 27.58 5.74 18.81
CA THR A 11 26.90 4.63 19.53
C THR A 11 25.58 5.05 20.19
N ARG A 12 25.48 6.30 20.67
CA ARG A 12 24.26 6.83 21.28
C ARG A 12 23.11 6.95 20.26
N ARG A 13 23.37 7.48 19.07
CA ARG A 13 22.37 7.58 18.00
C ARG A 13 21.93 6.20 17.53
N PHE A 14 22.88 5.29 17.32
CA PHE A 14 22.61 3.90 16.96
C PHE A 14 21.66 3.22 17.95
N ASN A 15 21.97 3.27 19.26
CA ASN A 15 21.13 2.67 20.29
C ASN A 15 19.76 3.35 20.39
N THR A 16 19.69 4.67 20.22
CA THR A 16 18.41 5.40 20.22
C THR A 16 17.54 4.98 19.05
N CYS A 17 18.12 4.84 17.85
CA CYS A 17 17.44 4.39 16.65
C CYS A 17 16.90 2.96 16.81
N LEU A 18 17.75 2.03 17.29
CA LEU A 18 17.33 0.64 17.58
C LEU A 18 16.20 0.58 18.60
N ASN A 19 16.29 1.33 19.71
CA ASN A 19 15.24 1.36 20.72
C ASN A 19 13.94 1.91 20.15
N ASN A 20 13.99 2.97 19.34
CA ASN A 20 12.80 3.52 18.69
C ASN A 20 12.14 2.50 17.74
N MET A 21 12.95 1.75 16.97
CA MET A 21 12.44 0.67 16.14
C MET A 21 11.78 -0.43 16.98
N ALA A 22 12.47 -0.89 18.03
CA ALA A 22 11.96 -1.92 18.93
C ALA A 22 10.64 -1.52 19.59
N ILE A 23 10.52 -0.27 20.06
CA ILE A 23 9.28 0.28 20.63
C ILE A 23 8.15 0.21 19.59
N ARG A 24 8.38 0.73 18.38
CA ARG A 24 7.36 0.77 17.33
C ARG A 24 6.90 -0.62 16.93
N ILE A 25 7.83 -1.56 16.77
CA ILE A 25 7.53 -2.96 16.46
C ILE A 25 6.75 -3.60 17.62
N ALA A 26 7.21 -3.45 18.86
CA ALA A 26 6.54 -4.02 20.03
C ALA A 26 5.11 -3.52 20.17
N THR A 27 4.85 -2.23 19.90
CA THR A 27 3.48 -1.69 19.96
C THR A 27 2.52 -2.33 18.97
N VAL A 28 2.99 -2.83 17.82
CA VAL A 28 2.15 -3.59 16.88
C VAL A 28 1.63 -4.88 17.54
N PHE A 29 2.52 -5.63 18.20
CA PHE A 29 2.16 -6.85 18.93
C PHE A 29 1.23 -6.58 20.11
N ALA A 30 1.42 -5.46 20.81
CA ALA A 30 0.49 -5.00 21.84
C ALA A 30 -0.92 -4.74 21.27
N SER A 31 -1.02 -4.08 20.11
CA SER A 31 -2.31 -3.80 19.44
C SER A 31 -3.00 -5.05 18.92
N LEU A 32 -2.24 -5.98 18.33
CA LEU A 32 -2.77 -7.25 17.81
C LEU A 32 -3.07 -8.27 18.92
N LYS A 33 -2.55 -8.05 20.15
CA LYS A 33 -2.56 -9.02 21.26
C LYS A 33 -1.92 -10.35 20.88
N GLU A 34 -0.78 -10.26 20.19
CA GLU A 34 0.00 -11.40 19.71
C GLU A 34 1.36 -11.43 20.41
N LEU A 35 1.82 -12.60 20.86
CA LEU A 35 3.19 -12.79 21.35
C LEU A 35 4.03 -13.47 20.25
N PRO A 36 5.03 -12.80 19.67
CA PRO A 36 5.83 -13.37 18.60
C PRO A 36 6.97 -14.26 19.10
N CYS A 37 7.23 -15.35 18.37
CA CYS A 37 8.55 -15.96 18.31
C CYS A 37 9.44 -15.12 17.37
N VAL A 38 10.54 -14.56 17.89
CA VAL A 38 11.36 -13.59 17.13
C VAL A 38 12.52 -14.31 16.43
N TRP A 39 12.43 -14.39 15.11
CA TRP A 39 13.42 -14.95 14.21
C TRP A 39 14.26 -13.84 13.58
N TYR A 40 15.55 -14.10 13.37
CA TYR A 40 16.45 -13.17 12.70
C TYR A 40 17.57 -13.94 11.98
N ARG A 41 18.17 -13.30 10.98
CA ARG A 41 19.39 -13.81 10.35
C ARG A 41 20.57 -13.62 11.31
N ALA A 42 21.15 -14.72 11.78
CA ALA A 42 22.36 -14.67 12.61
C ALA A 42 23.54 -14.07 11.84
N ALA A 43 24.37 -13.28 12.53
CA ALA A 43 25.65 -12.82 12.02
C ALA A 43 26.56 -14.02 11.70
N LYS A 44 27.46 -13.87 10.72
CA LYS A 44 28.46 -14.90 10.48
C LYS A 44 29.54 -14.79 11.55
N ASP A 45 30.11 -15.92 11.98
CA ASP A 45 31.28 -15.94 12.85
C ASP A 45 32.43 -15.16 12.18
N SER A 46 32.60 -13.90 12.57
CA SER A 46 33.63 -13.00 12.07
C SER A 46 34.19 -12.21 13.24
N ASP A 47 35.48 -11.89 13.20
CA ASP A 47 36.14 -11.15 14.27
C ASP A 47 35.41 -9.81 14.51
N GLU A 48 34.91 -9.61 15.74
CA GLU A 48 34.07 -8.49 16.22
C GLU A 48 34.66 -7.08 16.02
N SER A 49 35.84 -6.96 15.41
CA SER A 49 36.64 -5.74 15.35
C SER A 49 36.40 -4.86 14.11
N THR A 50 35.54 -5.28 13.16
CA THR A 50 35.28 -4.51 11.94
C THR A 50 33.92 -3.80 11.95
N ALA A 51 33.82 -2.64 11.30
CA ALA A 51 32.55 -1.92 11.09
C ALA A 51 31.46 -2.81 10.42
N THR A 52 31.88 -3.80 9.65
CA THR A 52 31.00 -4.82 9.05
C THR A 52 30.38 -5.72 10.12
N ALA A 53 31.14 -6.16 11.12
CA ALA A 53 30.64 -7.00 12.21
C ALA A 53 29.53 -6.29 13.02
N VAL A 54 29.67 -4.98 13.27
CA VAL A 54 28.63 -4.21 13.98
C VAL A 54 27.31 -4.16 13.19
N ARG A 55 27.38 -4.06 11.86
CA ARG A 55 26.20 -4.06 10.98
C ARG A 55 25.52 -5.42 10.94
N GLU A 56 26.29 -6.50 10.90
CA GLU A 56 25.75 -7.87 10.96
C GLU A 56 25.04 -8.17 12.29
N LEU A 57 25.37 -7.46 13.36
CA LEU A 57 24.71 -7.58 14.66
C LEU A 57 23.39 -6.79 14.77
N VAL A 58 23.03 -5.95 13.78
CA VAL A 58 21.81 -5.13 13.83
C VAL A 58 20.54 -6.00 13.98
N PRO A 59 20.31 -7.04 13.16
CA PRO A 59 19.15 -7.91 13.32
C PRO A 59 19.08 -8.55 14.72
N THR A 60 20.20 -9.07 15.22
CA THR A 60 20.31 -9.69 16.55
C THR A 60 19.98 -8.71 17.67
N LYS A 61 20.56 -7.50 17.63
CA LYS A 61 20.31 -6.46 18.65
C LYS A 61 18.86 -5.99 18.62
N LEU A 62 18.28 -5.83 17.44
CA LEU A 62 16.88 -5.45 17.29
C LEU A 62 15.95 -6.57 17.79
N ALA A 63 16.24 -7.83 17.47
CA ALA A 63 15.47 -8.98 17.95
C ALA A 63 15.40 -9.04 19.48
N ASN A 64 16.55 -8.92 20.14
CA ASN A 64 16.62 -8.89 21.60
C ASN A 64 15.84 -7.71 22.18
N ALA A 65 16.00 -6.52 21.61
CA ALA A 65 15.28 -5.33 22.07
C ALA A 65 13.76 -5.47 21.92
N VAL A 66 13.28 -6.03 20.80
CA VAL A 66 11.86 -6.31 20.59
C VAL A 66 11.35 -7.34 21.60
N TRP A 67 12.07 -8.46 21.77
CA TRP A 67 11.70 -9.50 22.71
C TRP A 67 11.60 -8.98 24.15
N ASP A 68 12.58 -8.19 24.60
CA ASP A 68 12.59 -7.58 25.93
C ASP A 68 11.39 -6.65 26.16
N MET A 69 10.95 -5.96 25.12
CA MET A 69 9.78 -5.09 25.20
C MET A 69 8.47 -5.88 25.21
N VAL A 70 8.30 -6.80 24.27
CA VAL A 70 7.06 -7.57 24.16
C VAL A 70 6.87 -8.52 25.34
N SER A 71 7.96 -9.08 25.90
CA SER A 71 7.90 -9.92 27.10
C SER A 71 7.32 -9.18 28.32
N LYS A 72 7.51 -7.86 28.41
CA LYS A 72 6.91 -7.03 29.47
C LYS A 72 5.39 -6.92 29.33
N TYR A 73 4.85 -7.09 28.12
CA TYR A 73 3.39 -7.05 27.91
C TYR A 73 2.67 -8.23 28.54
N LYS A 74 3.36 -9.38 28.72
CA LYS A 74 2.81 -10.55 29.44
C LYS A 74 2.27 -10.20 30.83
N SER A 75 2.89 -9.22 31.51
CA SER A 75 2.50 -8.77 32.85
C SER A 75 1.83 -7.39 32.89
N THR A 76 2.02 -6.55 31.86
CA THR A 76 1.52 -5.17 31.85
C THR A 76 0.22 -4.98 31.05
N ILE A 77 -0.10 -5.87 30.11
CA ILE A 77 -1.33 -5.81 29.30
C ILE A 77 -2.28 -6.93 29.74
N PRO A 78 -3.50 -6.60 30.24
CA PRO A 78 -4.47 -7.61 30.62
C PRO A 78 -4.87 -8.52 29.45
N GLY A 79 -4.82 -9.83 29.68
CA GLY A 79 -5.19 -10.84 28.68
C GLY A 79 -4.19 -10.97 27.52
N PHE A 80 -2.98 -10.44 27.65
CA PHE A 80 -1.92 -10.66 26.67
C PHE A 80 -1.45 -12.13 26.70
N PRO A 81 -1.14 -12.75 25.54
CA PRO A 81 -0.73 -14.14 25.48
C PRO A 81 0.52 -14.43 26.32
N GLN A 82 0.51 -15.60 26.97
CA GLN A 82 1.64 -16.06 27.79
C GLN A 82 2.63 -16.93 27.01
N ASN A 83 2.13 -17.62 25.99
CA ASN A 83 2.89 -18.44 25.06
C ASN A 83 2.84 -17.80 23.67
N GLU A 84 3.80 -18.15 22.83
CA GLU A 84 3.96 -17.60 21.48
C GLU A 84 2.74 -17.96 20.62
N THR A 85 2.25 -16.98 19.86
CA THR A 85 1.04 -17.08 19.04
C THR A 85 1.29 -16.78 17.56
N CYS A 86 2.44 -16.18 17.22
CA CYS A 86 2.84 -15.90 15.85
C CYS A 86 4.37 -15.92 15.69
N ASP A 87 4.84 -15.84 14.45
CA ASP A 87 6.26 -15.67 14.12
C ASP A 87 6.53 -14.24 13.64
N MET A 88 7.65 -13.67 14.09
CA MET A 88 8.17 -12.40 13.61
C MET A 88 9.56 -12.62 13.03
N LEU A 89 9.75 -12.29 11.75
CA LEU A 89 11.05 -12.39 11.09
C LEU A 89 11.68 -11.01 10.90
N ILE A 90 12.89 -10.82 11.44
CA ILE A 90 13.72 -9.64 11.21
C ILE A 90 14.75 -9.97 10.11
N VAL A 91 14.64 -9.23 9.00
CA VAL A 91 15.60 -9.25 7.90
C VAL A 91 16.19 -7.88 7.67
N ASP A 92 17.40 -7.85 7.11
CA ASP A 92 17.94 -6.66 6.47
C ASP A 92 17.80 -6.78 4.95
N ARG A 93 18.03 -5.68 4.22
CA ARG A 93 17.92 -5.65 2.76
C ARG A 93 18.97 -6.52 2.06
N SER A 94 20.03 -6.96 2.75
CA SER A 94 21.09 -7.78 2.15
C SER A 94 20.62 -9.18 1.75
N VAL A 95 19.46 -9.63 2.25
CA VAL A 95 18.85 -10.90 1.86
C VAL A 95 18.48 -10.95 0.37
N ASP A 96 18.16 -9.79 -0.21
CA ASP A 96 17.80 -9.66 -1.62
C ASP A 96 18.06 -8.22 -2.06
N GLN A 97 19.07 -8.00 -2.89
CA GLN A 97 19.41 -6.67 -3.39
C GLN A 97 18.73 -6.34 -4.72
N ILE A 98 18.04 -7.31 -5.33
CA ILE A 98 17.48 -7.23 -6.68
C ILE A 98 16.05 -6.68 -6.63
N ALA A 99 15.19 -7.20 -5.75
CA ALA A 99 13.77 -6.79 -5.72
C ALA A 99 13.53 -5.27 -5.61
N PRO A 100 14.33 -4.45 -4.89
CA PRO A 100 14.10 -3.00 -4.81
C PRO A 100 14.48 -2.22 -6.07
N VAL A 101 15.20 -2.82 -7.02
CA VAL A 101 15.75 -2.11 -8.19
C VAL A 101 15.20 -2.64 -9.52
N ILE A 102 14.50 -3.77 -9.51
CA ILE A 102 13.84 -4.29 -10.72
C ILE A 102 12.54 -3.54 -10.96
N HIS A 103 12.24 -3.28 -12.23
CA HIS A 103 10.91 -2.87 -12.65
C HIS A 103 9.95 -4.05 -12.42
N GLU A 104 8.94 -3.82 -11.60
CA GLU A 104 7.89 -4.79 -11.27
C GLU A 104 6.65 -4.47 -12.11
N TRP A 105 5.92 -5.51 -12.55
CA TRP A 105 4.84 -5.38 -13.55
C TRP A 105 3.44 -5.48 -12.94
N THR A 106 3.35 -5.51 -11.61
CA THR A 106 2.07 -5.41 -10.91
C THR A 106 1.61 -3.96 -10.85
N TYR A 107 0.30 -3.74 -10.96
CA TYR A 107 -0.27 -2.40 -11.13
C TYR A 107 0.19 -1.39 -10.06
N ASP A 108 0.13 -1.78 -8.79
CA ASP A 108 0.59 -0.97 -7.65
C ASP A 108 2.08 -0.61 -7.75
N ALA A 109 2.92 -1.62 -7.96
CA ALA A 109 4.36 -1.43 -8.03
C ALA A 109 4.75 -0.52 -9.21
N MET A 110 4.12 -0.68 -10.38
CA MET A 110 4.33 0.21 -11.52
C MET A 110 3.91 1.65 -11.23
N CYS A 111 2.81 1.87 -10.49
CA CYS A 111 2.41 3.22 -10.08
C CYS A 111 3.50 3.88 -9.25
N HIS A 112 4.01 3.19 -8.22
CA HIS A 112 5.05 3.74 -7.34
C HIS A 112 6.43 3.89 -8.01
N ASP A 113 6.68 3.16 -9.09
CA ASP A 113 7.94 3.18 -9.84
C ASP A 113 7.95 4.27 -10.93
N LEU A 114 6.86 4.38 -11.69
CA LEU A 114 6.79 5.23 -12.89
C LEU A 114 6.08 6.57 -12.65
N LEU A 115 5.19 6.66 -11.66
CA LEU A 115 4.46 7.89 -11.35
C LEU A 115 5.12 8.66 -10.21
N THR A 116 4.94 9.99 -10.24
CA THR A 116 5.36 10.83 -9.12
C THR A 116 4.30 10.76 -8.00
N MET A 117 4.51 9.86 -7.05
CA MET A 117 3.64 9.66 -5.89
C MET A 117 4.27 10.17 -4.58
N ASP A 118 3.44 10.66 -3.66
CA ASP A 118 3.81 10.94 -2.26
C ASP A 118 3.06 10.00 -1.33
N GLY A 119 3.71 8.88 -0.96
CA GLY A 119 3.00 7.74 -0.38
C GLY A 119 1.95 7.24 -1.36
N ASP A 120 0.70 7.13 -0.93
CA ASP A 120 -0.43 6.68 -1.77
C ASP A 120 -1.10 7.81 -2.56
N LYS A 121 -0.53 9.03 -2.53
CA LYS A 121 -1.07 10.20 -3.21
C LYS A 121 -0.52 10.31 -4.62
N TYR A 122 -1.42 10.39 -5.59
CA TYR A 122 -1.11 10.65 -6.99
C TYR A 122 -1.70 12.00 -7.42
N MET A 123 -0.86 12.83 -8.06
CA MET A 123 -1.26 14.12 -8.62
C MET A 123 -1.59 13.94 -10.09
N HIS A 124 -2.88 13.95 -10.40
CA HIS A 124 -3.40 13.67 -11.73
C HIS A 124 -3.79 14.97 -12.45
N GLU A 125 -3.26 15.20 -13.65
CA GLU A 125 -3.66 16.35 -14.48
C GLU A 125 -4.91 16.01 -15.29
N VAL A 126 -6.01 16.72 -15.04
CA VAL A 126 -7.23 16.63 -15.84
C VAL A 126 -7.38 17.84 -16.77
N PRO A 127 -7.96 17.66 -17.97
CA PRO A 127 -8.33 18.79 -18.82
C PRO A 127 -9.28 19.75 -18.10
N SER A 128 -9.02 21.06 -18.18
CA SER A 128 -9.90 22.06 -17.57
C SER A 128 -11.27 22.08 -18.25
N LYS A 129 -12.34 22.07 -17.44
CA LYS A 129 -13.73 22.11 -17.93
C LYS A 129 -14.12 23.43 -18.60
N VAL A 130 -13.38 24.50 -18.31
CA VAL A 130 -13.70 25.88 -18.76
C VAL A 130 -12.71 26.37 -19.84
N GLY A 131 -11.78 25.51 -20.26
CA GLY A 131 -10.67 25.86 -21.15
C GLY A 131 -9.56 26.60 -20.40
N GLY A 132 -8.30 26.22 -20.64
CA GLY A 132 -7.15 26.78 -19.94
C GLY A 132 -6.10 25.73 -19.59
N GLN A 133 -5.26 26.03 -18.61
CA GLN A 133 -4.25 25.08 -18.10
C GLN A 133 -4.93 23.85 -17.47
N PRO A 134 -4.33 22.65 -17.56
CA PRO A 134 -4.82 21.46 -16.88
C PRO A 134 -5.02 21.71 -15.38
N GLU A 135 -6.08 21.14 -14.83
CA GLU A 135 -6.32 21.16 -13.38
C GLU A 135 -5.58 19.97 -12.75
N ILE A 136 -4.83 20.21 -11.68
CA ILE A 136 -4.20 19.13 -10.92
C ILE A 136 -5.16 18.67 -9.84
N LYS A 137 -5.51 17.38 -9.85
CA LYS A 137 -6.32 16.73 -8.83
C LYS A 137 -5.48 15.78 -7.99
N GLU A 138 -5.58 15.92 -6.68
CA GLU A 138 -5.04 14.95 -5.74
C GLU A 138 -5.98 13.74 -5.67
N VAL A 139 -5.42 12.55 -5.84
CA VAL A 139 -6.12 11.28 -5.73
C VAL A 139 -5.36 10.38 -4.75
N ILE A 140 -6.10 9.62 -3.95
CA ILE A 140 -5.55 8.69 -2.96
C ILE A 140 -5.88 7.26 -3.38
N LEU A 141 -4.86 6.47 -3.70
CA LEU A 141 -4.99 5.08 -4.15
C LEU A 141 -4.93 4.12 -2.95
N GLN A 142 -6.08 3.80 -2.35
CA GLN A 142 -6.17 3.05 -1.10
C GLN A 142 -7.34 2.05 -1.07
N ASP A 143 -7.43 1.27 0.01
CA ASP A 143 -8.40 0.18 0.22
C ASP A 143 -9.89 0.58 0.10
N HIS A 144 -10.21 1.88 0.20
CA HIS A 144 -11.57 2.40 0.01
C HIS A 144 -11.99 2.47 -1.47
N ASP A 145 -11.03 2.41 -2.39
CA ASP A 145 -11.29 2.26 -3.82
C ASP A 145 -11.36 0.77 -4.16
N SER A 146 -12.56 0.31 -4.53
CA SER A 146 -12.80 -1.09 -4.87
C SER A 146 -12.15 -1.51 -6.18
N VAL A 147 -11.89 -0.58 -7.11
CA VAL A 147 -11.17 -0.87 -8.35
C VAL A 147 -9.68 -1.05 -8.04
N TRP A 148 -9.11 -0.16 -7.23
CA TRP A 148 -7.74 -0.30 -6.74
C TRP A 148 -7.53 -1.63 -6.01
N LEU A 149 -8.36 -1.93 -5.00
CA LEU A 149 -8.23 -3.15 -4.19
C LEU A 149 -8.27 -4.43 -5.04
N GLU A 150 -9.07 -4.43 -6.11
CA GLU A 150 -9.20 -5.56 -7.03
C GLU A 150 -7.99 -5.71 -7.96
N LEU A 151 -7.42 -4.59 -8.44
CA LEU A 151 -6.42 -4.60 -9.52
C LEU A 151 -4.97 -4.44 -9.05
N ARG A 152 -4.72 -3.84 -7.88
CA ARG A 152 -3.38 -3.38 -7.44
C ARG A 152 -2.29 -4.45 -7.48
N HIS A 153 -2.63 -5.72 -7.24
CA HIS A 153 -1.66 -6.82 -7.25
C HIS A 153 -1.70 -7.67 -8.53
N THR A 154 -2.44 -7.25 -9.54
CA THR A 154 -2.53 -7.94 -10.83
C THR A 154 -1.46 -7.43 -11.78
N HIS A 155 -1.00 -8.30 -12.69
CA HIS A 155 -0.10 -7.90 -13.77
C HIS A 155 -0.76 -6.82 -14.63
N ILE A 156 -0.01 -5.82 -15.09
CA ILE A 156 -0.58 -4.64 -15.76
C ILE A 156 -1.41 -4.97 -17.00
N ALA A 157 -1.01 -5.98 -17.78
CA ALA A 157 -1.78 -6.43 -18.94
C ALA A 157 -3.17 -6.97 -18.54
N ASP A 158 -3.22 -7.79 -17.48
CA ASP A 158 -4.48 -8.33 -16.94
C ASP A 158 -5.32 -7.23 -16.30
N ALA A 159 -4.69 -6.27 -15.63
CA ALA A 159 -5.36 -5.11 -15.03
C ALA A 159 -6.08 -4.28 -16.11
N SER A 160 -5.40 -4.02 -17.23
CA SER A 160 -5.95 -3.28 -18.37
C SER A 160 -7.14 -3.99 -19.00
N GLU A 161 -7.05 -5.31 -19.23
CA GLU A 161 -8.15 -6.11 -19.77
C GLU A 161 -9.36 -6.12 -18.82
N ARG A 162 -9.15 -6.40 -17.54
CA ARG A 162 -10.23 -6.40 -16.53
C ARG A 162 -10.90 -5.04 -16.39
N LEU A 163 -10.12 -3.96 -16.45
CA LEU A 163 -10.66 -2.61 -16.38
C LEU A 163 -11.51 -2.28 -17.60
N HIS A 164 -11.06 -2.68 -18.79
CA HIS A 164 -11.82 -2.55 -20.03
C HIS A 164 -13.15 -3.33 -19.98
N GLU A 165 -13.11 -4.58 -19.51
CA GLU A 165 -14.30 -5.39 -19.30
C GLU A 165 -15.25 -4.76 -18.28
N LYS A 166 -14.71 -4.22 -17.17
CA LYS A 166 -15.51 -3.55 -16.14
C LYS A 166 -16.21 -2.32 -16.71
N PHE A 167 -15.50 -1.48 -17.46
CA PHE A 167 -16.07 -0.30 -18.12
C PHE A 167 -17.20 -0.70 -19.08
N THR A 168 -16.95 -1.69 -19.96
CA THR A 168 -17.93 -2.17 -20.94
C THR A 168 -19.17 -2.80 -20.28
N ASN A 169 -18.96 -3.61 -19.23
CA ASN A 169 -20.04 -4.21 -18.45
C ASN A 169 -20.86 -3.15 -17.71
N PHE A 170 -20.21 -2.12 -17.18
CA PHE A 170 -20.88 -1.04 -16.48
C PHE A 170 -21.78 -0.23 -17.42
N VAL A 171 -21.26 0.15 -18.60
CA VAL A 171 -22.03 0.86 -19.63
C VAL A 171 -23.22 0.02 -20.11
N SER A 172 -23.01 -1.27 -20.40
CA SER A 172 -24.05 -2.14 -20.95
C SER A 172 -25.14 -2.52 -19.95
N LYS A 173 -24.83 -2.62 -18.65
CA LYS A 173 -25.81 -3.04 -17.62
C LYS A 173 -26.56 -1.88 -16.98
N ASN A 174 -26.05 -0.66 -17.10
CA ASN A 174 -26.63 0.50 -16.44
C ASN A 174 -27.42 1.37 -17.45
N LYS A 175 -28.76 1.37 -17.34
CA LYS A 175 -29.64 2.18 -18.19
C LYS A 175 -29.30 3.67 -18.14
N ALA A 176 -28.85 4.20 -16.99
CA ALA A 176 -28.41 5.59 -16.89
C ALA A 176 -27.11 5.85 -17.67
N ALA A 177 -26.19 4.87 -17.72
CA ALA A 177 -24.97 4.93 -18.53
C ALA A 177 -25.27 4.92 -20.03
N GLN A 178 -26.15 4.01 -20.45
CA GLN A 178 -26.57 3.91 -21.85
C GLN A 178 -27.14 5.24 -22.34
N ILE A 179 -28.02 5.89 -21.57
CA ILE A 179 -28.68 7.16 -21.97
C ILE A 179 -27.71 8.34 -22.03
N GLN A 180 -26.66 8.38 -21.20
CA GLN A 180 -25.64 9.44 -21.27
C GLN A 180 -24.69 9.28 -22.47
N GLN A 181 -24.35 8.05 -22.86
CA GLN A 181 -23.49 7.81 -24.04
C GLN A 181 -24.27 7.84 -25.36
N SER A 182 -25.49 7.28 -25.37
CA SER A 182 -26.41 7.36 -26.51
C SER A 182 -27.29 8.59 -26.37
N GLY A 183 -26.71 9.75 -26.65
CA GLY A 183 -27.49 10.98 -26.77
C GLY A 183 -28.59 10.78 -27.82
N ARG A 184 -29.84 10.56 -27.36
CA ARG A 184 -31.08 10.45 -28.14
C ARG A 184 -31.39 9.09 -28.79
N ASP A 185 -31.56 8.03 -28.00
CA ASP A 185 -32.49 6.96 -28.41
C ASP A 185 -33.74 6.97 -27.52
N GLY A 186 -34.88 7.33 -28.15
CA GLY A 186 -36.16 7.61 -27.52
C GLY A 186 -36.91 6.35 -27.10
N SER A 187 -36.28 5.47 -26.30
CA SER A 187 -37.02 4.41 -25.62
C SER A 187 -37.94 5.04 -24.57
N GLU A 188 -39.25 4.76 -24.63
CA GLU A 188 -40.22 5.22 -23.62
C GLU A 188 -39.85 4.65 -22.24
N LEU A 189 -39.19 5.46 -21.41
CA LEU A 189 -38.85 5.10 -20.03
C LEU A 189 -40.08 5.34 -19.14
N SER A 190 -40.45 4.33 -18.34
CA SER A 190 -41.52 4.52 -17.37
C SER A 190 -41.12 5.52 -16.27
N THR A 191 -42.08 6.22 -15.69
CA THR A 191 -41.85 7.13 -14.55
C THR A 191 -41.17 6.44 -13.36
N ARG A 192 -41.43 5.15 -13.16
CA ARG A 192 -40.77 4.31 -12.15
C ARG A 192 -39.31 4.03 -12.52
N ASP A 193 -38.99 3.84 -13.79
CA ASP A 193 -37.61 3.68 -14.25
C ASP A 193 -36.83 4.98 -14.10
N LEU A 194 -37.43 6.14 -14.41
CA LEU A 194 -36.84 7.45 -14.15
C LEU A 194 -36.53 7.68 -12.67
N GLN A 195 -37.46 7.31 -11.77
CA GLN A 195 -37.24 7.43 -10.33
C GLN A 195 -36.08 6.56 -9.84
N LYS A 196 -36.01 5.30 -10.30
CA LYS A 196 -34.89 4.41 -9.99
C LYS A 196 -33.56 4.93 -10.55
N MET A 197 -33.58 5.50 -11.75
CA MET A 197 -32.39 6.13 -12.34
C MET A 197 -31.91 7.31 -11.49
N VAL A 198 -32.80 8.23 -11.12
CA VAL A 198 -32.45 9.40 -10.29
C VAL A 198 -31.83 8.96 -8.96
N GLN A 199 -32.36 7.91 -8.34
CA GLN A 199 -31.79 7.34 -7.11
C GLN A 199 -30.42 6.68 -7.32
N ALA A 200 -30.17 6.09 -8.49
CA ALA A 200 -28.91 5.42 -8.82
C ALA A 200 -27.82 6.36 -9.35
N LEU A 201 -28.16 7.59 -9.75
CA LEU A 201 -27.22 8.55 -10.35
C LEU A 201 -25.98 8.83 -9.49
N PRO A 202 -26.06 9.06 -8.16
CA PRO A 202 -24.87 9.32 -7.36
C PRO A 202 -23.89 8.15 -7.34
N GLN A 203 -24.41 6.92 -7.17
CA GLN A 203 -23.60 5.70 -7.19
C GLN A 203 -23.00 5.45 -8.57
N TYR A 204 -23.75 5.78 -9.63
CA TYR A 204 -23.25 5.74 -11.00
C TYR A 204 -22.08 6.70 -11.21
N THR A 205 -22.22 7.96 -10.80
CA THR A 205 -21.16 8.97 -10.96
C THR A 205 -19.89 8.54 -10.26
N GLU A 206 -19.99 8.04 -9.02
CA GLU A 206 -18.84 7.55 -8.26
C GLU A 206 -18.14 6.37 -8.97
N GLN A 207 -18.89 5.41 -9.51
CA GLN A 207 -18.30 4.27 -10.22
C GLN A 207 -17.62 4.68 -11.54
N VAL A 208 -18.21 5.62 -12.29
CA VAL A 208 -17.59 6.16 -13.50
C VAL A 208 -16.29 6.88 -13.17
N GLU A 209 -16.30 7.72 -12.13
CA GLU A 209 -15.11 8.48 -11.70
C GLU A 209 -13.96 7.55 -11.31
N LYS A 210 -14.24 6.49 -10.54
CA LYS A 210 -13.23 5.48 -10.15
C LYS A 210 -12.69 4.71 -11.36
N ILE A 211 -13.56 4.19 -12.22
CA ILE A 211 -13.11 3.44 -13.41
C ILE A 211 -12.31 4.34 -14.36
N SER A 212 -12.77 5.58 -14.60
CA SER A 212 -12.09 6.53 -15.48
C SER A 212 -10.71 6.92 -14.95
N LEU A 213 -10.62 7.17 -13.63
CA LEU A 213 -9.35 7.40 -12.95
C LEU A 213 -8.36 6.26 -13.24
N HIS A 214 -8.75 5.01 -13.00
CA HIS A 214 -7.84 3.89 -13.19
C HIS A 214 -7.47 3.67 -14.67
N VAL A 215 -8.34 4.05 -15.60
CA VAL A 215 -8.02 4.04 -17.04
C VAL A 215 -6.91 5.05 -17.30
N GLU A 216 -7.05 6.27 -16.80
CA GLU A 216 -6.05 7.33 -16.94
C GLU A 216 -4.72 6.99 -16.28
N VAL A 217 -4.76 6.40 -15.08
CA VAL A 217 -3.55 5.95 -14.36
C VAL A 217 -2.85 4.85 -15.16
N ILE A 218 -3.57 3.84 -15.65
CA ILE A 218 -2.98 2.77 -16.49
C ILE A 218 -2.39 3.32 -17.78
N TYR A 219 -3.00 4.34 -18.40
CA TYR A 219 -2.43 5.01 -19.58
C TYR A 219 -1.18 5.86 -19.26
N SER A 220 -0.97 6.21 -18.00
CA SER A 220 0.14 7.07 -17.56
C SER A 220 1.38 6.29 -17.13
N ILE A 221 1.27 4.96 -16.96
CA ILE A 221 2.38 4.03 -16.68
C ILE A 221 2.77 3.26 -17.94
#